data_AF-A0A7C6RRQ5-F1
#
_entry.id   AF-A0A7C6RRQ5-F1
#
_cell.length_a   1.000
_cell.length_b   1.000
_cell.length_c   1.000
_cell.angle_alpha   90.00
_cell.angle_beta   90.00
_cell.angle_gamma   90.00
#
_symmetry.space_group_name_H-M   'P 1'
#
loop_
_entity.id
_entity.type
_entity.pdbx_description
1 polymer ?
#
loop_
_entity_poly.entity_id
_entity_poly.type
_entity_poly.pdbx_seq_one_letter_code
_entity_poly.pdbx_strand_id
1 'polypeptide(L)'
;MLILAKAVLALMIGFILSAIFGILFIPFLKKLKIRQRVSVFLEERHKKKDGTPTMGGLIFIIPTIVSVIILLILNKIELTENLFIIMF
;
A
#
# COMPACT_ATOMS: atom_id res chain seq x y z
N MET A 1 -18.30 -9.20 -20.62
CA MET A 1 -18.72 -8.07 -19.75
C MET A 1 -18.50 -8.32 -18.26
N LEU A 2 -18.83 -9.49 -17.70
CA LEU A 2 -18.70 -9.75 -16.25
C LEU A 2 -17.25 -9.70 -15.73
N ILE A 3 -16.26 -10.12 -16.52
CA ILE A 3 -14.84 -10.07 -16.14
C ILE A 3 -14.37 -8.63 -15.96
N LEU A 4 -14.69 -7.75 -16.92
CA LEU A 4 -14.33 -6.33 -16.86
C LEU A 4 -14.97 -5.66 -15.64
N ALA A 5 -16.26 -5.91 -15.38
CA ALA A 5 -16.95 -5.36 -14.21
C ALA A 5 -16.31 -5.83 -12.89
N LYS A 6 -15.95 -7.12 -12.77
CA LYS A 6 -15.24 -7.67 -11.61
C LYS A 6 -13.84 -7.05 -11.43
N ALA A 7 -13.10 -6.85 -12.52
CA ALA A 7 -11.77 -6.25 -12.48
C ALA A 7 -11.82 -4.79 -12.03
N VAL A 8 -12.74 -4.00 -12.58
CA VAL A 8 -12.94 -2.60 -12.17
C VAL A 8 -13.38 -2.53 -10.70
N LEU A 9 -14.30 -3.39 -10.27
CA LEU A 9 -14.74 -3.45 -8.88
C LEU A 9 -13.58 -3.81 -7.93
N ALA A 10 -12.76 -4.81 -8.29
CA ALA A 10 -11.59 -5.20 -7.51
C ALA A 10 -10.57 -4.06 -7.40
N LEU A 11 -10.34 -3.32 -8.49
CA LEU A 11 -9.46 -2.14 -8.50
C LEU A 11 -10.00 -1.04 -7.56
N MET A 12 -11.29 -0.72 -7.64
CA MET A 12 -11.91 0.27 -6.76
C MET A 12 -11.84 -0.12 -5.29
N ILE A 13 -12.12 -1.40 -4.97
CA ILE A 13 -12.02 -1.91 -3.59
C ILE A 13 -10.57 -1.82 -3.10
N GLY A 14 -9.60 -2.25 -3.91
CA GLY A 14 -8.17 -2.17 -3.56
C GLY A 14 -7.71 -0.73 -3.33
N PHE A 15 -8.15 0.20 -4.17
CA PHE A 15 -7.86 1.63 -4.02
C PHE A 15 -8.43 2.21 -2.72
N ILE A 16 -9.71 1.95 -2.43
CA ILE A 16 -10.36 2.43 -1.20
C ILE A 16 -9.69 1.84 0.04
N LEU A 17 -9.40 0.54 0.04
CA LEU A 17 -8.71 -0.13 1.14
C LEU A 17 -7.31 0.45 1.36
N SER A 18 -6.53 0.68 0.29
CA SER A 18 -5.20 1.28 0.40
C SER A 18 -5.26 2.72 0.94
N ALA A 19 -6.22 3.52 0.48
CA ALA A 19 -6.42 4.88 0.98
C ALA A 19 -6.76 4.91 2.49
N ILE A 20 -7.67 4.04 2.93
CA ILE A 20 -8.02 3.88 4.35
C ILE A 20 -6.81 3.41 5.16
N PHE A 21 -6.08 2.40 4.65
CA PHE A 21 -4.85 1.93 5.26
C PHE A 21 -3.85 3.07 5.40
N GLY A 22 -3.70 3.95 4.40
CA GLY A 22 -2.80 5.10 4.47
C GLY A 22 -3.08 6.00 5.66
N ILE A 23 -4.35 6.33 5.91
CA ILE A 23 -4.76 7.17 7.05
C ILE A 23 -4.38 6.50 8.38
N LEU A 24 -4.52 5.18 8.49
CA LEU A 24 -4.20 4.43 9.71
C LEU A 24 -2.69 4.15 9.88
N PHE A 25 -1.97 3.88 8.78
CA PHE A 25 -0.58 3.44 8.80
C PHE A 25 0.40 4.61 8.92
N ILE A 26 0.09 5.78 8.37
CA ILE A 26 0.94 6.98 8.52
C ILE A 26 1.22 7.34 9.98
N PRO A 27 0.24 7.44 10.91
CA PRO A 27 0.54 7.74 12.30
C PRO A 27 1.31 6.59 12.98
N PHE A 28 1.07 5.34 12.58
CA PHE A 28 1.84 4.19 13.06
C PHE A 28 3.32 4.26 12.67
N LEU A 29 3.64 4.54 11.39
CA LEU A 29 5.02 4.73 10.92
C LEU A 29 5.70 5.91 11.62
N LYS A 30 4.96 6.99 11.88
CA LYS A 30 5.47 8.12 12.67
C LYS A 30 5.81 7.73 14.11
N LYS A 31 5.07 6.80 14.74
CA LYS A 31 5.38 6.28 16.10
C LYS A 31 6.66 5.43 16.10
N LEU A 32 6.91 4.67 15.05
CA LEU A 32 8.13 3.87 14.87
C LEU A 32 9.39 4.71 14.59
N LYS A 33 9.30 6.04 14.61
CA LYS A 33 10.40 6.98 14.28
C LYS A 33 10.96 6.78 12.86
N ILE A 34 10.23 6.10 11.97
CA ILE A 34 10.56 5.96 10.55
C ILE A 34 10.12 7.25 9.87
N ARG A 35 10.98 8.27 9.93
CA ARG A 35 10.71 9.61 9.41
C ARG A 35 11.92 10.11 8.61
N GLN A 36 11.65 10.84 7.54
CA GLN A 36 12.68 11.53 6.77
C GLN A 36 13.22 12.69 7.61
N ARG A 37 14.56 12.77 7.73
CA ARG A 37 15.24 13.99 8.18
C ARG A 37 15.65 14.82 6.97
N VAL A 38 15.23 16.06 6.94
CA VAL A 38 15.55 16.99 5.86
C VAL A 38 16.72 17.90 6.28
N SER A 39 17.65 18.20 5.37
CA SER A 39 18.80 19.07 5.65
C SER A 39 18.37 20.48 6.05
N VAL A 40 19.10 21.08 7.01
CA VAL A 40 18.82 22.43 7.53
C VAL A 40 19.03 23.52 6.47
N PHE A 41 19.88 23.25 5.46
CA PHE A 41 20.23 24.15 4.36
C PHE A 41 19.20 24.16 3.22
N LEU A 42 18.19 23.29 3.25
CA LEU A 42 17.15 23.26 2.21
C LEU A 42 16.20 24.46 2.33
N GLU A 43 15.62 24.87 1.21
CA GLU A 43 14.58 25.90 1.18
C GLU A 43 13.37 25.54 2.06
N GLU A 44 12.67 26.55 2.57
CA GLU A 44 11.54 26.35 3.48
C GLU A 44 10.43 25.45 2.92
N ARG A 45 10.19 25.47 1.60
CA ARG A 45 9.20 24.58 0.96
C ARG A 45 9.56 23.11 1.15
N HIS A 46 10.84 22.77 1.11
CA HIS A 46 11.32 21.39 1.29
C HIS A 46 11.36 20.99 2.77
N LYS A 47 11.59 21.94 3.69
CA LYS A 47 11.49 21.70 5.14
C LYS A 47 10.12 21.19 5.56
N LYS A 48 9.04 21.48 4.82
CA LYS A 48 7.69 20.93 5.07
C LYS A 48 7.60 19.41 4.93
N LYS A 49 8.55 18.77 4.25
CA LYS A 49 8.63 17.30 4.16
C LYS A 49 9.32 16.67 5.37
N ASP A 50 9.93 17.45 6.26
CA ASP A 50 10.57 16.91 7.46
C ASP A 50 9.55 16.15 8.32
N GLY A 51 9.94 14.97 8.79
CA GLY A 51 9.02 14.12 9.54
C GLY A 51 8.02 13.29 8.72
N THR A 52 8.04 13.37 7.38
CA THR A 52 7.25 12.44 6.54
C THR A 52 7.81 11.01 6.60
N PRO A 53 6.96 9.99 6.73
CA PRO A 53 7.44 8.61 6.81
C PRO A 53 8.04 8.14 5.48
N THR A 54 9.22 7.52 5.52
CA THR A 54 9.97 7.07 4.32
C THR A 54 9.52 5.73 3.78
N MET A 55 8.72 4.96 4.53
CA MET A 55 8.21 3.63 4.14
C MET A 55 6.74 3.66 3.71
N GLY A 56 6.35 4.65 2.90
CA GLY A 56 4.97 4.78 2.41
C GLY A 56 4.50 3.60 1.55
N GLY A 57 5.41 2.91 0.85
CA GLY A 57 5.08 1.74 0.00
C GLY A 57 4.39 0.60 0.74
N LEU A 58 4.57 0.51 2.07
CA LEU A 58 3.88 -0.48 2.91
C LEU A 58 2.35 -0.34 2.87
N ILE A 59 1.85 0.85 2.59
CA ILE A 59 0.40 1.14 2.44
C ILE A 59 -0.20 0.41 1.21
N PHE A 60 0.63 0.03 0.24
CA PHE A 60 0.21 -0.74 -0.94
C PHE A 60 0.55 -2.21 -0.79
N ILE A 61 1.76 -2.53 -0.33
CA ILE A 61 2.25 -3.91 -0.22
C ILE A 61 1.40 -4.72 0.78
N ILE A 62 1.11 -4.17 1.96
CA ILE A 62 0.39 -4.90 3.01
C ILE A 62 -1.03 -5.25 2.58
N PRO A 63 -1.88 -4.30 2.10
CA PRO A 63 -3.21 -4.65 1.61
C PRO A 63 -3.20 -5.64 0.45
N THR A 64 -2.23 -5.55 -0.48
CA THR A 64 -2.14 -6.50 -1.59
C THR A 64 -1.84 -7.92 -1.09
N ILE A 65 -0.83 -8.09 -0.23
CA ILE A 65 -0.49 -9.40 0.36
C ILE A 65 -1.68 -9.96 1.15
N VAL A 66 -2.31 -9.15 2.00
CA VAL A 66 -3.49 -9.54 2.78
C VAL A 66 -4.63 -9.98 1.86
N SER A 67 -4.89 -9.24 0.77
CA SER A 67 -5.95 -9.59 -0.19
C SER A 67 -5.68 -10.91 -0.90
N VAL A 68 -4.43 -11.16 -1.33
CA VAL A 68 -4.04 -12.41 -1.97
C VAL A 68 -4.17 -13.59 -1.00
N ILE A 69 -3.71 -13.44 0.24
CA ILE A 69 -3.85 -14.47 1.28
C ILE A 69 -5.32 -14.81 1.52
N ILE A 70 -6.19 -13.80 1.65
CA ILE A 70 -7.63 -14.01 1.82
C ILE A 70 -8.22 -14.80 0.63
N LEU A 71 -7.86 -14.42 -0.60
CA LEU A 71 -8.36 -15.10 -1.80
C LEU A 71 -7.85 -16.55 -1.93
N LEU A 72 -6.61 -16.82 -1.51
CA LEU A 72 -6.05 -18.17 -1.45
C LEU A 72 -6.80 -19.03 -0.42
N ILE A 73 -7.03 -18.51 0.80
CA ILE A 73 -7.77 -19.22 1.86
C ILE A 73 -9.20 -19.52 1.43
N LEU A 74 -9.84 -18.59 0.70
CA LEU A 74 -11.19 -18.77 0.18
C LEU A 74 -11.25 -19.68 -1.07
N ASN A 75 -10.12 -20.27 -1.48
CA ASN A 75 -9.99 -21.09 -2.70
C ASN A 75 -10.55 -20.39 -3.95
N LYS A 76 -10.35 -19.06 -4.05
CA LYS A 76 -10.77 -18.25 -5.21
C LYS A 76 -9.66 -18.07 -6.23
N ILE A 77 -8.42 -18.21 -5.80
CA ILE A 77 -7.21 -18.18 -6.63
C ILE A 77 -6.29 -19.32 -6.18
N GLU A 78 -5.45 -19.79 -7.10
CA GLU A 78 -4.42 -20.80 -6.83
C GLU A 78 -3.04 -20.16 -6.83
N LEU A 79 -2.14 -20.69 -6.01
CA LEU A 79 -0.76 -20.25 -5.97
C LEU A 79 -0.03 -20.80 -7.21
N THR A 80 0.05 -19.99 -8.26
CA THR A 80 0.75 -20.32 -9.51
C THR A 80 2.02 -19.50 -9.65
N GLU A 81 2.96 -19.96 -10.48
CA GLU A 81 4.19 -19.22 -10.81
C GLU A 81 3.85 -17.83 -11.39
N ASN A 82 2.82 -17.76 -12.25
CA ASN A 82 2.33 -16.50 -12.81
C ASN A 82 1.83 -15.53 -11.72
N LEU A 83 1.11 -16.03 -10.71
CA LEU A 83 0.65 -15.19 -9.60
C LEU A 83 1.85 -14.64 -8.81
N PHE A 84 2.89 -15.46 -8.61
CA PHE A 84 4.10 -15.03 -7.93
C PHE A 84 4.84 -13.92 -8.72
N ILE A 85 5.00 -14.11 -10.03
CA ILE A 85 5.61 -13.11 -10.94
C ILE A 85 4.80 -11.81 -10.99
N ILE A 86 3.48 -11.86 -10.86
CA ILE A 86 2.65 -10.65 -10.84
C ILE A 86 2.82 -9.87 -9.52
N MET A 87 3.18 -10.55 -8.43
CA MET A 87 3.41 -9.89 -7.14
C MET A 87 4.84 -9.31 -6.96
N PHE A 88 5.83 -9.83 -7.70
CA PHE A 88 7.25 -9.49 -7.56
C PHE A 88 7.95 -9.38 -8.91
#